data_AF-A0ABD7Z1F1-F1
#
_entry.id   AF-A0ABD7Z1F1-F1
#
_cell.length_a   1.000
_cell.length_b   1.000
_cell.length_c   1.000
_cell.angle_alpha   90.00
_cell.angle_beta   90.00
_cell.angle_gamma   90.00
#
_symmetry.space_group_name_H-M   'P 1'
#
loop_
_entity.id
_entity.type
_entity.pdbx_description
1 polymer ?
#
loop_
_entity_poly.entity_id
_entity_poly.type
_entity_poly.pdbx_seq_one_letter_code
_entity_poly.pdbx_strand_id
1 'polypeptide(L)'
;MMNWIYPDVINNLKKKCDSYLNKKISLDEIQSSIYEAEHQILALEEKWLRELLFDAENQIELNRYTIDSEKLEQSVEPIIKNIMTKIS
;
A
#
# COMPACT_ATOMS: atom_id res chain seq x y z
N MET A 1 11.41 1.06 17.27
CA MET A 1 11.49 0.18 16.08
C MET A 1 10.53 -0.95 16.37
N MET A 2 9.38 -0.99 15.69
CA MET A 2 8.38 -2.05 15.92
C MET A 2 8.98 -3.38 15.46
N ASN A 3 8.91 -4.43 16.28
CA ASN A 3 9.32 -5.77 15.89
C ASN A 3 8.20 -6.39 15.06
N TRP A 4 8.21 -6.09 13.75
CA TRP A 4 7.31 -6.72 12.78
C TRP A 4 7.64 -8.21 12.62
N ILE A 5 6.61 -9.03 12.40
CA ILE A 5 6.77 -10.47 12.14
C ILE A 5 7.40 -10.69 10.75
N TYR A 6 7.07 -9.84 9.78
CA TYR A 6 7.63 -9.85 8.43
C TYR A 6 8.43 -8.57 8.13
N PRO A 7 9.56 -8.30 8.81
CA PRO A 7 10.26 -7.02 8.73
C PRO A 7 10.72 -6.66 7.32
N ASP A 8 11.11 -7.64 6.51
CA ASP A 8 11.53 -7.41 5.12
C ASP A 8 10.38 -6.96 4.23
N VAL A 9 9.19 -7.55 4.41
CA VAL A 9 7.97 -7.18 3.69
C VAL A 9 7.59 -5.74 4.04
N ILE A 10 7.61 -5.39 5.33
CA ILE A 10 7.29 -4.04 5.79
C ILE A 10 8.30 -3.02 5.27
N ASN A 11 9.60 -3.33 5.35
CA ASN A 11 10.64 -2.43 4.88
C ASN A 11 10.59 -2.21 3.37
N ASN A 12 10.26 -3.24 2.59
CA ASN A 12 10.06 -3.11 1.15
C ASN A 12 8.83 -2.24 0.84
N LEU A 13 7.71 -2.51 1.51
CA LEU A 13 6.48 -1.74 1.33
C LEU A 13 6.68 -0.27 1.68
N LYS A 14 7.37 0.04 2.79
CA LYS A 14 7.78 1.41 3.14
C LYS A 14 8.52 2.10 2.01
N LYS A 15 9.55 1.45 1.45
CA LYS A 15 10.33 2.03 0.33
C LYS A 15 9.47 2.29 -0.90
N LYS A 16 8.52 1.39 -1.21
CA LYS A 16 7.61 1.54 -2.35
C LYS A 16 6.62 2.67 -2.12
N CYS A 17 6.01 2.76 -0.93
CA CYS A 17 5.14 3.89 -0.58
C CYS A 17 5.88 5.23 -0.69
N ASP A 18 7.11 5.32 -0.15
CA ASP A 18 7.94 6.53 -0.27
C ASP A 18 8.27 6.85 -1.73
N SER A 19 8.62 5.84 -2.53
CA SER A 19 8.91 6.00 -3.96
C SER A 19 7.69 6.52 -4.73
N TYR A 20 6.49 6.01 -4.43
CA TYR A 20 5.25 6.48 -5.05
C TYR A 20 4.92 7.93 -4.66
N LEU A 21 4.99 8.26 -3.37
CA LEU A 21 4.76 9.63 -2.88
C LEU A 21 5.75 10.64 -3.46
N ASN A 22 6.96 10.19 -3.79
CA ASN A 22 7.98 10.99 -4.49
C ASN A 22 7.91 10.91 -6.03
N LYS A 23 6.86 10.32 -6.60
CA LYS A 23 6.61 10.18 -8.05
C LYS A 23 7.71 9.42 -8.81
N LYS A 24 8.37 8.46 -8.14
CA LYS A 24 9.45 7.64 -8.71
C LYS A 24 8.97 6.31 -9.30
N ILE A 25 7.77 5.87 -8.92
CA ILE A 25 7.12 4.65 -9.43
C ILE A 25 5.68 4.96 -9.80
N SER A 26 5.13 4.16 -10.71
CA SER A 26 3.76 4.28 -11.21
C SER A 26 2.70 3.75 -10.23
N LEU A 27 1.44 4.05 -10.53
CA LEU A 27 0.29 3.50 -9.81
C LEU A 27 0.24 1.97 -9.86
N ASP A 28 0.48 1.38 -11.03
CA ASP A 28 0.47 -0.07 -11.22
C ASP A 28 1.56 -0.75 -10.36
N GLU A 29 2.74 -0.12 -10.24
CA GLU A 29 3.83 -0.64 -9.42
C GLU A 29 3.53 -0.60 -7.92
N ILE A 30 2.92 0.49 -7.41
CA ILE A 30 2.56 0.56 -5.98
C ILE A 30 1.39 -0.38 -5.66
N GLN A 31 0.40 -0.50 -6.54
CA GLN A 31 -0.71 -1.43 -6.37
C GLN A 31 -0.21 -2.88 -6.32
N SER A 32 0.65 -3.27 -7.25
CA SER A 32 1.27 -4.60 -7.26
C SER A 32 2.07 -4.86 -5.98
N SER A 33 2.81 -3.86 -5.50
CA SER A 33 3.60 -3.98 -4.26
C SER A 33 2.72 -4.16 -3.01
N ILE A 34 1.54 -3.52 -2.96
CA ILE A 34 0.56 -3.67 -1.87
C ILE A 34 -0.03 -5.08 -1.90
N TYR A 35 -0.46 -5.54 -3.08
CA TYR A 35 -0.99 -6.88 -3.29
C TYR A 35 0.00 -7.98 -2.87
N GLU A 36 1.27 -7.86 -3.30
CA GLU A 36 2.32 -8.80 -2.92
C GLU A 36 2.57 -8.83 -1.41
N ALA A 37 2.53 -7.66 -0.74
CA ALA A 37 2.71 -7.57 0.70
C ALA A 37 1.54 -8.20 1.47
N GLU A 38 0.30 -7.93 1.05
CA GLU A 38 -0.91 -8.55 1.61
C GLU A 38 -0.80 -10.08 1.60
N HIS A 39 -0.44 -10.66 0.45
CA HIS A 39 -0.36 -12.10 0.27
C HIS A 39 0.72 -12.75 1.15
N GLN A 40 1.80 -12.03 1.46
CA GLN A 40 2.91 -12.52 2.28
C GLN A 40 2.64 -12.48 3.80
N ILE A 41 1.78 -11.58 4.29
CA ILE A 41 1.55 -11.39 5.75
C ILE A 41 0.56 -12.43 6.29
N LEU A 42 1.04 -13.62 6.67
CA LEU A 42 0.17 -14.76 7.06
C LEU A 42 -0.11 -14.86 8.57
N ALA A 43 0.56 -14.06 9.39
CA ALA A 43 0.46 -14.16 10.85
C ALA A 43 -0.86 -13.57 11.39
N LEU A 44 -1.46 -14.22 12.39
CA LEU A 44 -2.73 -13.78 12.98
C LEU A 44 -2.60 -12.43 13.68
N GLU A 45 -1.46 -12.20 14.35
CA GLU A 45 -1.11 -10.96 15.03
C GLU A 45 -1.02 -9.76 14.08
N GLU A 46 -0.78 -10.01 12.80
CA GLU A 46 -0.73 -9.00 11.73
C GLU A 46 -1.90 -9.13 10.75
N LYS A 47 -2.98 -9.85 11.12
CA LYS A 47 -4.20 -9.95 10.30
C LYS A 47 -4.80 -8.58 9.99
N TRP A 48 -4.75 -7.66 10.95
CA TRP A 48 -5.19 -6.26 10.76
C TRP A 48 -4.41 -5.56 9.64
N LEU A 49 -3.13 -5.89 9.47
CA LEU A 49 -2.29 -5.29 8.44
C LEU A 49 -2.63 -5.87 7.07
N ARG A 50 -2.85 -7.18 6.99
CA ARG A 50 -3.41 -7.81 5.79
C ARG A 50 -4.73 -7.16 5.38
N GLU A 51 -5.66 -6.98 6.32
CA GLU A 51 -6.95 -6.31 6.07
C GLU A 51 -6.77 -4.87 5.58
N LEU A 52 -5.87 -4.10 6.21
CA LEU A 52 -5.53 -2.74 5.77
C LEU A 52 -5.02 -2.70 4.32
N LEU A 53 -4.14 -3.63 3.94
CA LEU A 53 -3.56 -3.68 2.60
C LEU A 53 -4.59 -4.14 1.57
N PHE A 54 -5.41 -5.14 1.90
CA PHE A 54 -6.52 -5.60 1.06
C PHE A 54 -7.51 -4.47 0.77
N ASP A 55 -7.95 -3.74 1.81
CA ASP A 55 -8.90 -2.62 1.64
C ASP A 55 -8.31 -1.50 0.77
N ALA A 56 -7.01 -1.21 0.97
CA ALA A 56 -6.31 -0.21 0.17
C ALA A 56 -6.16 -0.60 -1.29
N GLU A 57 -5.82 -1.87 -1.57
CA GLU A 57 -5.68 -2.41 -2.92
C GLU A 57 -7.03 -2.34 -3.67
N ASN A 58 -8.10 -2.82 -3.05
CA ASN A 58 -9.44 -2.75 -3.63
C ASN A 58 -9.90 -1.32 -3.88
N GLN A 59 -9.60 -0.39 -2.97
CA GLN A 59 -9.95 1.01 -3.15
C GLN A 59 -9.18 1.65 -4.30
N ILE A 60 -7.90 1.30 -4.48
CA ILE A 60 -7.11 1.74 -5.64
C ILE A 60 -7.71 1.18 -6.92
N GLU A 61 -8.05 -0.11 -6.95
CA GLU A 61 -8.67 -0.73 -8.12
C GLU A 61 -9.99 -0.06 -8.49
N LEU A 62 -10.87 0.19 -7.51
CA LEU A 62 -12.12 0.92 -7.74
C LEU A 62 -11.85 2.32 -8.31
N ASN A 63 -10.90 3.06 -7.74
CA ASN A 63 -10.55 4.40 -8.19
C ASN A 63 -10.08 4.40 -9.65
N ARG A 64 -9.28 3.40 -10.08
CA ARG A 64 -8.80 3.28 -11.47
C ARG A 64 -9.93 3.22 -12.48
N TYR A 65 -11.06 2.63 -12.12
CA TYR A 65 -12.21 2.45 -13.02
C TYR A 65 -13.31 3.51 -12.87
N THR A 66 -13.26 4.34 -11.82
CA THR A 66 -14.35 5.29 -11.49
C THR A 66 -13.93 6.76 -11.46
N ILE A 67 -12.63 7.04 -11.39
CA ILE A 67 -12.09 8.40 -11.29
C ILE A 67 -11.38 8.77 -12.59
N ASP A 68 -11.59 10.00 -13.05
CA ASP A 68 -10.85 10.57 -14.19
C ASP A 68 -9.34 10.44 -13.97
N SER A 69 -8.60 10.07 -15.01
CA SER A 69 -7.14 9.85 -14.95
C SER A 69 -6.37 11.05 -14.36
N GLU A 70 -6.83 12.28 -14.63
CA GLU A 70 -6.25 13.52 -14.11
C GLU A 70 -6.35 13.67 -12.58
N LYS A 71 -7.32 13.01 -11.96
CA LYS A 71 -7.59 13.06 -10.50
C LYS A 71 -7.20 11.77 -9.77
N LEU A 72 -6.86 10.72 -10.52
CA LEU A 72 -6.57 9.41 -9.98
C LEU A 72 -5.37 9.41 -9.02
N GLU A 73 -4.29 10.12 -9.34
CA GLU A 73 -3.14 10.23 -8.43
C GLU A 73 -3.54 10.89 -7.09
N GLN A 74 -4.37 11.94 -7.16
CA GLN A 74 -4.81 12.70 -5.99
C GLN A 74 -5.75 11.90 -5.09
N SER A 75 -6.53 10.98 -5.66
CA SER A 75 -7.40 10.09 -4.88
C SER A 75 -6.65 8.93 -4.25
N VAL A 76 -5.52 8.50 -4.82
CA VAL A 76 -4.69 7.40 -4.31
C VAL A 76 -3.67 7.86 -3.25
N GLU A 77 -3.11 9.06 -3.38
CA GLU A 77 -2.18 9.64 -2.39
C GLU A 77 -2.61 9.48 -0.91
N PRO A 78 -3.86 9.81 -0.50
CA PRO A 78 -4.27 9.67 0.89
C PRO A 78 -4.28 8.21 1.37
N ILE A 79 -4.56 7.25 0.48
CA ILE A 79 -4.55 5.81 0.78
C ILE A 79 -3.11 5.39 1.11
N ILE A 80 -2.15 5.78 0.26
CA ILE A 80 -0.73 5.46 0.47
C ILE A 80 -0.18 6.13 1.74
N LYS A 81 -0.58 7.37 2.03
CA LYS A 81 -0.22 8.07 3.27
C LYS A 81 -0.75 7.35 4.51
N ASN A 82 -1.97 6.80 4.44
CA ASN A 82 -2.54 6.02 5.53
C ASN A 82 -1.73 4.74 5.79
N ILE A 83 -1.40 3.97 4.75
CA ILE A 83 -0.54 2.78 4.85
C ILE A 83 0.79 3.17 5.51
N MET A 84 1.48 4.17 4.98
CA MET A 84 2.78 4.63 5.49
C MET A 84 2.71 4.98 6.97
N THR A 85 1.68 5.69 7.39
CA THR A 85 1.48 6.11 8.79
C THR A 85 1.31 4.91 9.72
N LYS A 86 0.65 3.85 9.27
CA LYS A 86 0.38 2.65 10.08
C LYS A 86 1.58 1.72 10.19
N ILE A 87 2.45 1.69 9.18
CA ILE A 87 3.61 0.80 9.17
C ILE A 87 4.89 1.47 9.65
N SER A 88 4.95 2.81 9.71
CA SER A 88 6.11 3.60 10.16
C SER A 88 6.51 3.28 11.60
#